data_AF-X0GZZ3-F1
#
_entry.id   AF-X0GZZ3-F1
#
_cell.length_a   1.000
_cell.length_b   1.000
_cell.length_c   1.000
_cell.angle_alpha   90.00
_cell.angle_beta   90.00
_cell.angle_gamma   90.00
#
_symmetry.space_group_name_H-M   'P 1'
#
loop_
_entity.id
_entity.type
_entity.pdbx_description
1 polymer ?
#
loop_
_entity_poly.entity_id
_entity_poly.type
_entity_poly.pdbx_seq_one_letter_code
_entity_poly.pdbx_strand_id
1 'polypeptide(L)'
;MDRAGNTLPIRERPPLKSPENRGDTVKDGTISDLRKQILELKKRLKQQEIEKLPLCMRRSNEVQHLYKAASRSTDQLQRSRKTVLENVKVLSFIHKKVKDRERRSKYPELKAAMLERKLDLANVLRDSDQLHKCYDHEHASNGQSQRLLKIASERKDGYDEIEKANTAVFEAEEKMEAAEQNLLQ
;
A
#
# COMPACT_ATOMS: atom_id res chain seq x y z
N MET A 1 93.24 -19.45 13.25
CA MET A 1 94.47 -20.06 13.78
C MET A 1 95.17 -20.80 12.67
N ASP A 2 96.27 -20.24 12.22
CA ASP A 2 97.31 -20.80 11.38
C ASP A 2 98.42 -21.39 12.28
N ARG A 3 99.03 -22.48 11.81
CA ARG A 3 99.86 -23.42 12.59
C ARG A 3 101.24 -22.88 13.03
N ALA A 4 101.47 -21.57 12.92
CA ALA A 4 102.73 -20.91 13.21
C ALA A 4 102.60 -19.65 14.11
N GLY A 5 101.48 -19.47 14.82
CA GLY A 5 101.42 -18.61 16.01
C GLY A 5 101.85 -17.14 15.85
N ASN A 6 101.84 -16.57 14.65
CA ASN A 6 102.22 -15.18 14.43
C ASN A 6 100.99 -14.27 14.45
N THR A 7 100.71 -13.73 15.64
CA THR A 7 99.69 -12.68 15.83
C THR A 7 100.29 -11.34 15.40
N LEU A 8 100.00 -10.87 14.18
CA LEU A 8 100.26 -9.47 13.82
C LEU A 8 99.34 -8.57 14.69
N PRO A 9 99.87 -7.60 15.46
CA PRO A 9 99.04 -6.72 16.24
C PRO A 9 98.15 -5.88 15.32
N ILE A 10 96.84 -6.03 15.51
CA ILE A 10 95.81 -5.18 14.90
C ILE A 10 96.13 -3.75 15.34
N ARG A 11 96.64 -2.92 14.42
CA ARG A 11 96.67 -1.47 14.66
C ARG A 11 95.23 -1.01 14.83
N GLU A 12 94.94 -0.43 15.98
CA GLU A 12 93.65 0.18 16.29
C GLU A 12 93.20 1.05 15.10
N ARG A 13 91.99 0.78 14.61
CA ARG A 13 91.31 1.70 13.70
C ARG A 13 91.14 3.03 14.42
N PRO A 14 91.49 4.18 13.80
CA PRO A 14 91.17 5.48 14.37
C PRO A 14 89.66 5.55 14.65
N PRO A 15 89.23 6.09 15.80
CA PRO A 15 87.81 6.20 16.11
C PRO A 15 87.10 7.01 15.02
N LEU A 16 86.03 6.44 14.47
CA LEU A 16 85.10 7.17 13.62
C LEU A 16 84.56 8.35 14.43
N LYS A 17 84.99 9.56 14.06
CA LYS A 17 84.49 10.80 14.66
C LYS A 17 82.97 10.80 14.59
N SER A 18 82.32 10.99 15.73
CA SER A 18 80.89 11.26 15.83
C SER A 18 80.53 12.50 14.98
N PRO A 19 79.31 12.54 14.41
CA PRO A 19 78.91 13.59 13.47
C PRO A 19 78.94 15.02 14.05
N GLU A 20 79.05 15.17 15.37
CA GLU A 20 79.09 16.45 16.07
C GLU A 20 80.45 17.16 16.05
N ASN A 21 81.55 16.47 15.67
CA ASN A 21 82.90 17.05 15.67
C ASN A 21 83.51 17.24 14.27
N ARG A 22 82.67 17.43 13.23
CA ARG A 22 83.12 18.00 11.95
C ARG A 22 83.00 19.52 12.04
N GLY A 23 84.07 20.13 12.54
CA GLY A 23 84.24 21.57 12.55
C GLY A 23 84.07 22.18 11.16
N ASP A 24 83.37 23.30 11.16
CA ASP A 24 83.28 24.30 10.09
C ASP A 24 84.66 24.63 9.50
N THR A 25 84.94 24.16 8.29
CA THR A 25 86.03 24.72 7.48
C THR A 25 85.70 24.82 5.99
N VAL A 26 84.42 24.99 5.63
CA VAL A 26 84.04 25.59 4.34
C VAL A 26 82.76 26.41 4.56
N LYS A 27 82.88 27.74 4.52
CA LYS A 27 81.73 28.64 4.37
C LYS A 27 81.18 28.50 2.95
N ASP A 28 80.56 27.37 2.65
CA ASP A 28 79.85 27.17 1.40
C ASP A 28 78.45 27.76 1.61
N GLY A 29 78.29 29.06 1.34
CA GLY A 29 77.04 29.81 1.56
C GLY A 29 75.82 29.07 0.97
N THR A 30 76.06 28.38 -0.13
CA THR A 30 75.17 27.45 -0.82
C THR A 30 74.60 26.33 0.07
N ILE A 31 75.43 25.69 0.91
CA ILE A 31 75.02 24.61 1.80
C ILE A 31 74.18 25.14 2.98
N SER A 32 74.54 26.32 3.50
CA SER A 32 73.76 27.01 4.54
C SER A 32 72.38 27.41 4.04
N ASP A 33 72.29 27.96 2.83
CA ASP A 33 71.03 28.39 2.23
C ASP A 33 70.13 27.21 1.89
N LEU A 34 70.68 26.10 1.39
CA LEU A 34 69.94 24.85 1.20
C LEU A 34 69.35 24.32 2.51
N ARG A 35 70.10 24.35 3.62
CA ARG A 35 69.59 23.93 4.94
C ARG A 35 68.43 24.81 5.41
N LYS A 36 68.51 26.13 5.19
CA LYS A 36 67.41 27.05 5.50
C LYS A 36 66.18 26.76 4.64
N GLN A 37 66.35 26.56 3.34
CA GLN A 37 65.25 26.19 2.44
C GLN A 37 64.59 24.87 2.83
N ILE A 38 65.38 23.84 3.19
CA ILE A 38 64.85 22.56 3.68
C ILE A 38 64.04 22.75 4.96
N LEU A 39 64.54 23.58 5.90
CA LEU A 39 63.83 23.85 7.14
C LEU A 39 62.50 24.58 6.88
N GLU A 40 62.50 25.54 5.97
CA GLU A 40 61.31 26.30 5.61
C GLU A 40 60.28 25.45 4.87
N LEU A 41 60.73 24.60 3.93
CA LEU A 41 59.88 23.62 3.25
C LEU A 41 59.23 22.64 4.25
N LYS A 42 60.00 22.12 5.22
CA LYS A 42 59.45 21.26 6.28
C LYS A 42 58.40 21.98 7.13
N LYS A 43 58.62 23.26 7.45
CA LYS A 43 57.63 24.07 8.19
C LYS A 43 56.34 24.25 7.38
N ARG A 44 56.45 24.60 6.09
CA ARG A 44 55.28 24.76 5.20
C ARG A 44 54.50 23.45 5.04
N LEU A 45 55.19 22.32 4.93
CA LEU A 45 54.56 21.01 4.78
C LEU A 45 53.78 20.61 6.05
N LYS A 46 54.38 20.79 7.24
CA LYS A 46 53.68 20.58 8.51
C LYS A 46 52.47 21.51 8.69
N GLN A 47 52.62 22.77 8.33
CA GLN A 47 51.53 23.74 8.39
C GLN A 47 50.36 23.32 7.48
N GLN A 48 50.67 22.84 6.27
CA GLN A 48 49.67 22.35 5.33
C GLN A 48 48.95 21.08 5.83
N GLU A 49 49.65 20.18 6.53
CA GLU A 49 49.02 19.02 7.18
C GLU A 49 48.07 19.43 8.31
N ILE A 50 48.48 20.40 9.13
CA ILE A 50 47.65 20.96 10.22
C ILE A 50 46.39 21.63 9.65
N GLU A 51 46.50 22.35 8.54
CA GLU A 51 45.37 23.04 7.90
C GLU A 51 44.38 22.07 7.23
N LYS A 52 44.83 20.89 6.77
CA LYS A 52 43.97 19.88 6.13
C LYS A 52 43.18 19.03 7.14
N LEU A 53 43.70 18.82 8.35
CA LEU A 53 43.04 18.01 9.40
C LEU A 53 41.60 18.47 9.74
N PRO A 54 41.32 19.77 9.95
CA PRO A 54 39.96 20.26 10.21
C PRO A 54 38.97 19.97 9.08
N LEU A 55 39.41 20.06 7.82
CA LEU A 55 38.58 19.75 6.65
C LEU A 55 38.22 18.27 6.60
N CYS A 56 39.19 17.39 6.87
CA CYS A 56 38.96 15.94 6.95
C CYS A 56 37.98 15.59 8.08
N MET A 57 38.13 16.20 9.25
CA MET A 57 37.22 16.00 10.39
C MET A 57 35.80 16.52 10.10
N ARG A 58 35.65 17.70 9.50
CA ARG A 58 34.33 18.25 9.12
C ARG A 58 33.59 17.32 8.17
N ARG A 59 34.25 16.84 7.11
CA ARG A 59 33.67 15.88 6.16
C ARG A 59 33.26 14.58 6.84
N SER A 60 34.07 14.07 7.77
CA SER A 60 33.73 12.85 8.52
C SER A 60 32.47 13.04 9.38
N ASN A 61 32.35 14.18 10.07
CA ASN A 61 31.18 14.50 10.87
C ASN A 61 29.92 14.65 10.00
N GLU A 62 30.01 15.34 8.86
CA GLU A 62 28.91 15.48 7.89
C GLU A 62 28.41 14.12 7.39
N VAL A 63 29.33 13.23 6.98
CA VAL A 63 28.99 11.88 6.55
C VAL A 63 28.31 11.10 7.67
N GLN A 64 28.78 11.22 8.92
CA GLN A 64 28.16 10.55 10.06
C GLN A 64 26.75 11.08 10.35
N HIS A 65 26.53 12.39 10.21
CA HIS A 65 25.20 13.00 10.34
C HIS A 65 24.24 12.50 9.25
N LEU A 66 24.69 12.45 8.00
CA LEU A 66 23.90 11.94 6.88
C LEU A 66 23.53 10.47 7.09
N TYR A 67 24.47 9.64 7.54
CA TYR A 67 24.20 8.23 7.84
C TYR A 67 23.14 8.08 8.94
N LYS A 68 23.25 8.85 10.03
CA LYS A 68 22.25 8.85 11.11
C LYS A 68 20.88 9.33 10.62
N ALA A 69 20.82 10.35 9.77
CA ALA A 69 19.58 10.85 9.19
C ALA A 69 18.92 9.81 8.28
N ALA A 70 19.71 9.16 7.41
CA ALA A 70 19.24 8.08 6.55
C ALA A 70 18.68 6.91 7.36
N SER A 71 19.38 6.47 8.41
CA SER A 71 18.92 5.41 9.31
C SER A 71 17.59 5.76 10.01
N ARG A 72 17.43 7.01 10.48
CA ARG A 72 16.15 7.45 11.05
C ARG A 72 15.02 7.44 10.02
N SER A 73 15.32 7.87 8.79
CA SER A 73 14.36 7.87 7.69
C SER A 73 13.93 6.45 7.33
N THR A 74 14.85 5.49 7.29
CA THR A 74 14.52 4.08 7.01
C THR A 74 13.64 3.49 8.11
N ASP A 75 13.95 3.76 9.38
CA ASP A 75 13.15 3.28 10.51
C ASP A 75 11.73 3.85 10.46
N GLN A 76 11.59 5.14 10.15
CA GLN A 76 10.30 5.79 10.00
C GLN A 76 9.49 5.17 8.85
N LEU A 77 10.13 4.94 7.71
CA LEU A 77 9.50 4.30 6.55
C LEU A 77 9.04 2.88 6.88
N GLN A 78 9.83 2.12 7.64
CA GLN A 78 9.46 0.78 8.09
C GLN A 78 8.25 0.80 9.04
N ARG A 79 8.17 1.76 9.97
CA ARG A 79 7.00 1.94 10.84
C ARG A 79 5.75 2.28 10.02
N SER A 80 5.85 3.26 9.13
CA SER A 80 4.75 3.64 8.24
C SER A 80 4.28 2.45 7.38
N ARG A 81 5.22 1.67 6.84
CA ARG A 81 4.90 0.45 6.07
C ARG A 81 4.12 -0.56 6.92
N LYS A 82 4.51 -0.76 8.18
CA LYS A 82 3.78 -1.64 9.10
C LYS A 82 2.34 -1.16 9.33
N THR A 83 2.16 0.14 9.60
CA THR A 83 0.82 0.74 9.77
C THR A 83 -0.03 0.58 8.51
N VAL A 84 0.53 0.82 7.32
CA VAL A 84 -0.21 0.64 6.06
C VAL A 84 -0.66 -0.81 5.89
N LEU A 85 0.19 -1.79 6.18
CA LEU A 85 -0.19 -3.21 6.10
C LEU A 85 -1.30 -3.58 7.09
N GLU A 86 -1.28 -3.05 8.30
CA GLU A 86 -2.35 -3.22 9.28
C GLU A 86 -3.66 -2.59 8.80
N ASN A 87 -3.60 -1.37 8.26
CA ASN A 87 -4.76 -0.68 7.69
C ASN A 87 -5.35 -1.45 6.51
N VAL A 88 -4.53 -2.01 5.62
CA VAL A 88 -5.01 -2.84 4.50
C VAL A 88 -5.80 -4.04 5.01
N LYS A 89 -5.32 -4.73 6.06
CA LYS A 89 -6.05 -5.86 6.66
C LYS A 89 -7.40 -5.44 7.22
N VAL A 90 -7.45 -4.32 7.95
CA VAL A 90 -8.68 -3.76 8.51
C VAL A 90 -9.66 -3.38 7.39
N LEU A 91 -9.18 -2.73 6.34
CA LEU A 91 -9.99 -2.35 5.19
C LEU A 91 -10.55 -3.58 4.46
N SER A 92 -9.76 -4.64 4.26
CA SER A 92 -10.27 -5.90 3.69
C SER A 92 -11.36 -6.53 4.54
N PHE A 93 -11.20 -6.52 5.87
CA PHE A 93 -12.23 -7.00 6.80
C PHE A 93 -13.52 -6.17 6.71
N ILE A 94 -13.40 -4.84 6.73
CA ILE A 94 -14.53 -3.91 6.62
C ILE A 94 -15.24 -4.11 5.28
N HIS A 95 -14.49 -4.21 4.18
CA HIS A 95 -15.04 -4.43 2.84
C HIS A 95 -15.89 -5.71 2.79
N LYS A 96 -15.41 -6.80 3.39
CA LYS A 96 -16.18 -8.05 3.50
C LYS A 96 -17.47 -7.84 4.29
N LYS A 97 -17.40 -7.18 5.45
CA LYS A 97 -18.57 -6.90 6.30
C LYS A 97 -19.60 -5.99 5.63
N VAL A 98 -19.15 -5.00 4.86
CA VAL A 98 -20.04 -4.12 4.09
C VAL A 98 -20.75 -4.90 3.01
N LYS A 99 -20.04 -5.71 2.22
CA LYS A 99 -20.66 -6.59 1.22
C LYS A 99 -21.67 -7.56 1.82
N ASP A 100 -21.33 -8.19 2.95
CA ASP A 100 -22.25 -9.08 3.66
C ASP A 100 -23.53 -8.34 4.09
N ARG A 101 -23.39 -7.08 4.54
CA ARG A 101 -24.52 -6.25 4.97
C ARG A 101 -25.37 -5.78 3.79
N GLU A 102 -24.76 -5.38 2.67
CA GLU A 102 -25.47 -5.02 1.44
C GLU A 102 -26.33 -6.19 0.93
N ARG A 103 -25.77 -7.40 0.89
CA ARG A 103 -26.51 -8.61 0.53
C ARG A 103 -27.72 -8.80 1.44
N ARG A 104 -27.52 -8.72 2.77
CA ARG A 104 -28.58 -8.86 3.77
C ARG A 104 -29.65 -7.78 3.70
N SER A 105 -29.30 -6.55 3.30
CA SER A 105 -30.26 -5.43 3.20
C SER A 105 -31.19 -5.57 2.01
N LYS A 106 -30.71 -6.11 0.88
CA LYS A 106 -31.48 -6.19 -0.36
C LYS A 106 -32.60 -7.23 -0.32
N TYR A 107 -32.42 -8.32 0.42
CA TYR A 107 -33.40 -9.39 0.53
C TYR A 107 -34.75 -8.96 1.12
N PRO A 108 -34.83 -8.28 2.30
CA PRO A 108 -36.11 -7.86 2.85
C PRO A 108 -36.85 -6.85 1.96
N GLU A 109 -36.13 -5.98 1.25
CA GLU A 109 -36.73 -5.05 0.26
C GLU A 109 -37.38 -5.80 -0.90
N LEU A 110 -36.67 -6.76 -1.49
CA LEU A 110 -37.20 -7.62 -2.56
C LEU A 110 -38.39 -8.47 -2.07
N LYS A 111 -38.31 -8.98 -0.84
CA LYS A 111 -39.38 -9.77 -0.23
C LYS A 111 -40.64 -8.93 -0.01
N ALA A 112 -40.50 -7.69 0.45
CA ALA A 112 -41.61 -6.75 0.59
C ALA A 112 -42.26 -6.46 -0.78
N ALA A 113 -41.46 -6.16 -1.81
CA ALA A 113 -41.97 -5.89 -3.15
C ALA A 113 -42.69 -7.11 -3.79
N MET A 114 -42.20 -8.33 -3.57
CA MET A 114 -42.90 -9.54 -4.01
C MET A 114 -44.25 -9.72 -3.28
N LEU A 115 -44.28 -9.47 -1.97
CA LEU A 115 -45.53 -9.57 -1.20
C LEU A 115 -46.57 -8.53 -1.65
N GLU A 116 -46.14 -7.32 -1.98
CA GLU A 116 -46.99 -6.28 -2.55
C GLU A 116 -47.63 -6.74 -3.88
N ARG A 117 -46.83 -7.29 -4.80
CA ARG A 117 -47.35 -7.85 -6.06
C ARG A 117 -48.32 -9.02 -5.86
N LYS A 118 -48.06 -9.89 -4.88
CA LYS A 118 -48.98 -10.98 -4.53
C LYS A 118 -50.30 -10.44 -3.98
N LEU A 119 -50.25 -9.34 -3.24
CA LEU A 119 -51.45 -8.66 -2.75
C LEU A 119 -52.23 -8.01 -3.89
N ASP A 120 -51.54 -7.38 -4.84
CA ASP A 120 -52.17 -6.84 -6.06
C ASP A 120 -52.87 -7.92 -6.86
N LEU A 121 -52.19 -9.05 -7.12
CA LEU A 121 -52.80 -10.21 -7.78
C LEU A 121 -54.04 -10.72 -7.04
N ALA A 122 -53.98 -10.82 -5.71
CA ALA A 122 -55.12 -11.25 -4.90
C ALA A 122 -56.30 -10.29 -4.98
N ASN A 123 -56.05 -8.98 -5.14
CA ASN A 123 -57.10 -7.98 -5.35
C ASN A 123 -57.73 -8.14 -6.74
N VAL A 124 -56.92 -8.25 -7.80
CA VAL A 124 -57.44 -8.46 -9.16
C VAL A 124 -58.26 -9.75 -9.27
N LEU A 125 -57.80 -10.84 -8.64
CA LEU A 125 -58.56 -12.10 -8.60
C LEU A 125 -59.92 -11.92 -7.90
N ARG A 126 -59.96 -11.16 -6.81
CA ARG A 126 -61.21 -10.85 -6.11
C ARG A 126 -62.19 -10.06 -6.98
N ASP A 127 -61.69 -9.09 -7.72
CA ASP A 127 -62.52 -8.27 -8.61
C ASP A 127 -63.03 -9.10 -9.80
N SER A 128 -62.19 -9.98 -10.35
CA SER A 128 -62.59 -10.96 -11.36
C SER A 128 -63.67 -11.91 -10.86
N ASP A 129 -63.56 -12.43 -9.63
CA ASP A 129 -64.58 -13.28 -9.02
C ASP A 129 -65.92 -12.56 -8.86
N GLN A 130 -65.89 -11.26 -8.54
CA GLN A 130 -67.11 -10.44 -8.48
C GLN A 130 -67.72 -10.26 -9.87
N LEU A 131 -66.90 -9.96 -10.89
CA LEU A 131 -67.35 -9.84 -12.28
C LEU A 131 -67.96 -11.16 -12.79
N HIS A 132 -67.38 -12.30 -12.41
CA HIS A 132 -67.92 -13.61 -12.74
C HIS A 132 -69.32 -13.82 -12.17
N LYS A 133 -69.51 -13.49 -10.88
CA LYS A 133 -70.83 -13.56 -10.22
C LYS A 133 -71.84 -12.61 -10.87
N CYS A 134 -71.44 -11.40 -11.22
CA CYS A 134 -72.28 -10.43 -11.93
C CYS A 134 -72.71 -10.96 -13.30
N TYR A 135 -71.79 -11.59 -14.03
CA TYR A 135 -72.07 -12.20 -15.32
C TYR A 135 -73.12 -13.31 -15.19
N ASP A 136 -72.92 -14.26 -14.26
CA ASP A 136 -73.84 -15.39 -14.07
C ASP A 136 -75.23 -14.91 -13.66
N HIS A 137 -75.30 -13.91 -12.78
CA HIS A 137 -76.56 -13.33 -12.34
C HIS A 137 -77.31 -12.62 -13.48
N GLU A 138 -76.61 -11.81 -14.27
CA GLU A 138 -77.19 -11.11 -15.43
C GLU A 138 -77.64 -12.11 -16.51
N HIS A 139 -76.84 -13.15 -16.78
CA HIS A 139 -77.18 -14.20 -17.73
C HIS A 139 -78.42 -14.98 -17.28
N ALA A 140 -78.51 -15.34 -16.00
CA ALA A 140 -79.65 -16.07 -15.45
C ALA A 140 -80.94 -15.23 -15.43
N SER A 141 -80.83 -13.93 -15.18
CA SER A 141 -82.00 -13.05 -15.02
C SER A 141 -82.52 -12.51 -16.35
N ASN A 142 -81.61 -12.14 -17.26
CA ASN A 142 -81.92 -11.35 -18.45
C ASN A 142 -81.52 -12.04 -19.77
N GLY A 143 -80.94 -13.25 -19.72
CA GLY A 143 -80.49 -13.97 -20.90
C GLY A 143 -79.42 -13.18 -21.67
N GLN A 144 -79.57 -13.04 -22.98
CA GLN A 144 -78.67 -12.22 -23.81
C GLN A 144 -79.08 -10.74 -23.78
N SER A 145 -78.53 -10.00 -22.81
CA SER A 145 -78.71 -8.54 -22.69
C SER A 145 -77.48 -7.77 -23.20
N GLN A 146 -77.66 -6.50 -23.60
CA GLN A 146 -76.52 -5.61 -23.90
C GLN A 146 -75.59 -5.43 -22.69
N ARG A 147 -76.15 -5.47 -21.48
CA ARG A 147 -75.39 -5.38 -20.24
C ARG A 147 -74.50 -6.60 -20.04
N LEU A 148 -74.96 -7.78 -20.42
CA LEU A 148 -74.14 -9.01 -20.39
C LEU A 148 -72.90 -8.90 -21.28
N LEU A 149 -73.03 -8.31 -22.48
CA LEU A 149 -71.89 -8.07 -23.37
C LEU A 149 -70.85 -7.11 -22.75
N LYS A 150 -71.33 -6.09 -22.03
CA LYS A 150 -70.45 -5.17 -21.31
C LYS A 150 -69.68 -5.88 -20.19
N ILE A 151 -70.37 -6.67 -19.37
CA ILE A 151 -69.73 -7.46 -18.30
C ILE A 151 -68.75 -8.48 -18.90
N ALA A 152 -69.07 -9.08 -20.04
CA ALA A 152 -68.17 -9.99 -20.74
C ALA A 152 -66.87 -9.30 -21.20
N SER A 153 -66.97 -8.06 -21.69
CA SER A 153 -65.79 -7.23 -22.02
C SER A 153 -64.96 -6.91 -20.78
N GLU A 154 -65.59 -6.42 -19.71
CA GLU A 154 -64.92 -6.10 -18.43
C GLU A 154 -64.21 -7.34 -17.85
N ARG A 155 -64.82 -8.52 -17.99
CA ARG A 155 -64.24 -9.79 -17.56
C ARG A 155 -63.03 -10.19 -18.39
N LYS A 156 -63.04 -9.90 -19.71
CA LYS A 156 -61.86 -10.10 -20.56
C LYS A 156 -60.71 -9.19 -20.09
N ASP A 157 -61.00 -7.90 -19.87
CA ASP A 157 -60.00 -6.95 -19.38
C ASP A 157 -59.43 -7.41 -18.02
N GLY A 158 -60.29 -7.92 -17.13
CA GLY A 158 -59.86 -8.52 -15.86
C GLY A 158 -58.94 -9.74 -16.03
N TYR A 159 -59.18 -10.60 -17.02
CA TYR A 159 -58.25 -11.71 -17.32
C TYR A 159 -56.89 -11.22 -17.80
N ASP A 160 -56.85 -10.19 -18.66
CA ASP A 160 -55.60 -9.59 -19.12
C ASP A 160 -54.83 -8.94 -17.95
N GLU A 161 -55.52 -8.36 -16.97
CA GLU A 161 -54.93 -7.82 -15.74
C GLU A 161 -54.38 -8.93 -14.83
N ILE A 162 -55.10 -10.05 -14.68
CA ILE A 162 -54.61 -11.23 -13.94
C ILE A 162 -53.33 -11.76 -14.56
N GLU A 163 -53.27 -11.88 -15.89
CA GLU A 163 -52.08 -12.37 -16.60
C GLU A 163 -50.86 -11.46 -16.35
N LYS A 164 -51.06 -10.13 -16.45
CA LYS A 164 -50.01 -9.14 -16.14
C LYS A 164 -49.54 -9.24 -14.69
N ALA A 165 -50.47 -9.31 -13.74
CA ALA A 165 -50.15 -9.42 -12.31
C ALA A 165 -49.40 -10.73 -12.00
N ASN A 166 -49.83 -11.85 -12.58
CA ASN A 166 -49.14 -13.14 -12.47
C ASN A 166 -47.70 -13.08 -13.01
N THR A 167 -47.53 -12.48 -14.19
CA THR A 167 -46.19 -12.31 -14.79
C THR A 167 -45.29 -11.47 -13.88
N ALA A 168 -45.82 -10.38 -13.31
CA ALA A 168 -45.07 -9.54 -12.38
C ALA A 168 -44.69 -10.26 -11.08
N VAL A 169 -45.54 -11.16 -10.57
CA VAL A 169 -45.21 -12.01 -9.41
C VAL A 169 -44.10 -12.99 -9.78
N PHE A 170 -44.19 -13.67 -10.92
CA PHE A 170 -43.16 -14.60 -11.37
C PHE A 170 -41.79 -13.94 -11.50
N GLU A 171 -41.71 -12.77 -12.14
CA GLU A 171 -40.46 -12.01 -12.23
C GLU A 171 -39.91 -11.58 -10.85
N ALA A 172 -40.79 -11.31 -9.88
CA ALA A 172 -40.38 -10.95 -8.52
C ALA A 172 -39.80 -12.16 -7.78
N GLU A 173 -40.41 -13.32 -7.95
CA GLU A 173 -39.96 -14.58 -7.36
C GLU A 173 -38.58 -14.98 -7.90
N GLU A 174 -38.37 -14.89 -9.21
CA GLU A 174 -37.06 -15.17 -9.83
C GLU A 174 -35.96 -14.24 -9.28
N LYS A 175 -36.25 -12.93 -9.17
CA LYS A 175 -35.32 -11.95 -8.60
C LYS A 175 -35.04 -12.21 -7.11
N MET A 176 -36.04 -12.68 -6.36
CA MET A 176 -35.87 -13.03 -4.95
C MET A 176 -35.04 -14.29 -4.79
N GLU A 177 -35.29 -15.33 -5.59
CA GLU A 177 -34.55 -16.59 -5.55
C GLU A 177 -33.06 -16.34 -5.84
N ALA A 178 -32.75 -15.52 -6.85
CA ALA A 178 -31.39 -15.08 -7.13
C ALA A 178 -30.77 -14.33 -5.93
N ALA A 179 -31.54 -13.47 -5.24
CA ALA A 179 -31.06 -12.78 -4.06
C ALA A 179 -30.85 -13.71 -2.85
N GLU A 180 -31.69 -14.74 -2.70
CA GLU A 180 -31.58 -15.74 -1.65
C GLU A 180 -30.34 -16.62 -1.84
N GLN A 181 -30.06 -17.06 -3.07
CA GLN A 181 -28.83 -17.78 -3.39
C GLN A 181 -27.58 -16.95 -3.07
N ASN A 182 -27.61 -15.64 -3.33
CA ASN A 182 -26.51 -14.72 -2.99
C ASN A 182 -26.30 -14.53 -1.49
N LEU A 183 -27.29 -14.81 -0.64
CA LEU A 183 -27.15 -14.77 0.83
C LEU A 183 -26.50 -16.02 1.39
N LEU A 184 -26.67 -17.15 0.70
CA LEU A 184 -26.16 -18.46 1.12
C LEU A 184 -24.69 -18.69 0.71
N GLN A 185 -24.12 -17.84 -0.16
CA GLN A 185 -22.73 -17.85 -0.61
C GLN A 185 -21.82 -16.88 0.17
#